data_AF-A0A7L2RGP0-F1
#
_entry.id   AF-A0A7L2RGP0-F1
#
_cell.length_a   1.000
_cell.length_b   1.000
_cell.length_c   1.000
_cell.angle_alpha   90.00
_cell.angle_beta   90.00
_cell.angle_gamma   90.00
#
_symmetry.space_group_name_H-M   'P 1'
#
loop_
_entity.id
_entity.type
_entity.pdbx_description
1 polymer ?
#
loop_
_entity_poly.entity_id
_entity_poly.type
_entity_poly.pdbx_seq_one_letter_code
_entity_poly.pdbx_strand_id
1 'polypeptide(L)'
;ARPLTRYLPVRKEDFDLRSHIETAGHNIETCYHISLTEKTCRGFLIKMGGKIKTWKKRWFVFDRNKRTFTYYADKHETKLKGVIYFQAIEEVYYDHLKNAYKSPNPLLTFSVKTHDRIYYMVAPSPEAMRIWMDVIVTGAEGYTHFML
;
A
#
# COMPACT_ATOMS: atom_id res chain seq x y z
N ALA A 1 -7.61 9.64 20.41
CA ALA A 1 -6.35 9.20 19.79
C ALA A 1 -6.59 7.87 19.07
N ARG A 2 -6.00 7.64 17.88
CA ARG A 2 -6.12 6.35 17.17
C ARG A 2 -5.26 5.28 17.89
N PRO A 3 -5.76 4.07 18.19
CA PRO A 3 -4.98 3.04 18.88
C PRO A 3 -3.73 2.64 18.07
N LEU A 4 -2.58 2.45 18.75
CA LEU A 4 -1.32 2.01 18.12
C LEU A 4 -1.45 0.66 17.40
N THR A 5 -2.37 -0.19 17.85
CA THR A 5 -2.65 -1.51 17.25
C THR A 5 -3.15 -1.43 15.80
N ARG A 6 -3.64 -0.27 15.34
CA ARG A 6 -3.98 -0.05 13.92
C ARG A 6 -2.76 0.09 13.02
N TYR A 7 -1.58 0.34 13.59
CA TYR A 7 -0.34 0.50 12.84
C TYR A 7 0.54 -0.77 12.84
N LEU A 8 0.00 -1.88 13.35
CA LEU A 8 0.70 -3.17 13.41
C LEU A 8 0.15 -4.13 12.33
N PRO A 9 0.98 -5.04 11.80
CA PRO A 9 0.51 -6.08 10.91
C PRO A 9 -0.51 -6.98 11.60
N VAL A 10 -1.52 -7.43 10.85
CA VAL A 10 -2.57 -8.32 11.37
C VAL A 10 -2.46 -9.68 10.73
N ARG A 11 -1.96 -10.65 11.50
CA ARG A 11 -1.69 -12.03 11.04
C ARG A 11 -2.89 -12.98 11.11
N LYS A 12 -4.00 -12.53 11.71
CA LYS A 12 -5.22 -13.35 11.87
C LYS A 12 -5.82 -13.76 10.53
N GLU A 13 -6.17 -15.03 10.36
CA GLU A 13 -6.73 -15.58 9.11
C GLU A 13 -8.16 -15.12 8.86
N ASP A 14 -8.95 -14.99 9.93
CA ASP A 14 -10.33 -14.50 9.96
C ASP A 14 -10.46 -12.98 9.85
N PHE A 15 -9.34 -12.26 9.67
CA PHE A 15 -9.36 -10.81 9.53
C PHE A 15 -10.13 -10.37 8.28
N ASP A 16 -11.09 -9.47 8.50
CA ASP A 16 -11.81 -8.74 7.46
C ASP A 16 -11.14 -7.38 7.22
N LEU A 17 -10.47 -7.26 6.07
CA LEU A 17 -9.81 -6.03 5.65
C LEU A 17 -10.79 -4.88 5.43
N ARG A 18 -11.97 -5.14 4.86
CA ARG A 18 -12.93 -4.08 4.55
C ARG A 18 -13.48 -3.49 5.84
N SER A 19 -13.97 -4.35 6.74
CA SER A 19 -14.49 -3.93 8.04
C SER A 19 -13.44 -3.16 8.85
N HIS A 20 -12.18 -3.60 8.82
CA HIS A 20 -11.08 -2.90 9.48
C HIS A 20 -10.90 -1.46 8.98
N ILE A 21 -10.88 -1.28 7.65
CA ILE A 21 -10.67 0.02 7.02
C ILE A 21 -11.88 0.94 7.23
N GLU A 22 -13.11 0.42 7.15
CA GLU A 22 -14.33 1.17 7.48
C GLU A 22 -14.32 1.63 8.95
N THR A 23 -13.94 0.73 9.88
CA THR A 23 -13.78 1.04 11.31
C THR A 23 -12.64 2.04 11.56
N ALA A 24 -11.66 2.12 10.65
CA ALA A 24 -10.61 3.15 10.67
C ALA A 24 -11.12 4.56 10.33
N GLY A 25 -12.36 4.67 9.85
CA GLY A 25 -13.05 5.93 9.53
C GLY A 25 -13.07 6.26 8.04
N HIS A 26 -12.71 5.31 7.18
CA HIS A 26 -12.73 5.49 5.74
C HIS A 26 -14.11 5.21 5.15
N ASN A 27 -14.58 6.11 4.30
CA ASN A 27 -15.79 5.89 3.51
C ASN A 27 -15.40 5.30 2.14
N ILE A 28 -15.44 3.97 2.04
CA ILE A 28 -15.05 3.25 0.83
C ILE A 28 -15.96 3.56 -0.36
N GLU A 29 -17.25 3.80 -0.12
CA GLU A 29 -18.23 4.06 -1.18
C GLU A 29 -17.96 5.36 -1.95
N THR A 30 -17.34 6.33 -1.27
CA THR A 30 -16.97 7.63 -1.87
C THR A 30 -15.60 7.63 -2.53
N CYS A 31 -14.81 6.56 -2.37
CA CYS A 31 -13.46 6.45 -2.95
C CYS A 31 -13.44 5.52 -4.17
N TYR A 32 -13.97 6.00 -5.30
CA TYR A 32 -14.07 5.25 -6.56
C TYR A 32 -12.74 4.77 -7.17
N HIS A 33 -11.61 5.23 -6.62
CA HIS A 33 -10.28 4.81 -7.06
C HIS A 33 -9.85 3.44 -6.48
N ILE A 34 -10.57 2.95 -5.47
CA ILE A 34 -10.26 1.73 -4.73
C ILE A 34 -11.42 0.74 -4.86
N SER A 35 -11.08 -0.51 -5.13
CA SER A 35 -11.98 -1.65 -4.97
C SER A 35 -11.49 -2.47 -3.78
N LEU A 36 -12.26 -2.46 -2.68
CA LEU A 36 -11.94 -3.12 -1.43
C LEU A 36 -12.91 -4.27 -1.15
N THR A 37 -12.37 -5.43 -0.80
CA THR A 37 -13.10 -6.59 -0.29
C THR A 37 -12.50 -7.03 1.04
N GLU A 38 -13.09 -8.03 1.68
CA GLU A 38 -12.60 -8.61 2.94
C GLU A 38 -11.13 -9.08 2.88
N LYS A 39 -10.63 -9.42 1.69
CA LYS A 39 -9.28 -10.00 1.50
C LYS A 39 -8.39 -9.21 0.55
N THR A 40 -8.93 -8.27 -0.22
CA THR A 40 -8.16 -7.62 -1.29
C THR A 40 -8.45 -6.13 -1.41
N CYS A 41 -7.44 -5.36 -1.78
CA CYS A 41 -7.56 -3.96 -2.16
C CYS A 41 -6.92 -3.76 -3.53
N ARG A 42 -7.63 -3.13 -4.46
CA ARG A 42 -7.15 -2.88 -5.82
C ARG A 42 -7.34 -1.44 -6.23
N GLY A 43 -6.45 -0.95 -7.08
CA GLY A 43 -6.54 0.42 -7.58
C GLY A 43 -5.31 0.84 -8.36
N PHE A 44 -5.40 1.97 -9.05
CA PHE A 44 -4.23 2.55 -9.72
C PHE A 44 -3.40 3.39 -8.75
N LEU A 45 -2.09 3.19 -8.81
CA LEU A 45 -1.09 4.10 -8.24
C LEU A 45 -0.07 4.47 -9.32
N ILE A 46 0.55 5.63 -9.20
CA ILE A 46 1.73 5.98 -10.00
C ILE A 46 2.95 5.65 -9.17
N LYS A 47 3.83 4.76 -9.65
CA LYS A 47 5.05 4.37 -8.91
C LYS A 47 6.30 4.86 -9.59
N MET A 48 7.33 5.16 -8.81
CA MET A 48 8.67 5.39 -9.34
C MET A 48 9.31 4.06 -9.78
N GLY A 49 10.07 4.07 -10.87
CA GLY A 49 10.86 2.93 -11.31
C GLY A 49 12.10 2.71 -10.42
N GLY A 50 12.55 1.46 -10.32
CA GLY A 50 13.66 1.08 -9.44
C GLY A 50 15.01 1.58 -9.96
N LYS A 51 15.43 1.06 -11.13
CA LYS A 51 16.68 1.44 -11.81
C LYS A 51 16.54 2.81 -12.49
N ILE A 52 15.55 2.93 -13.37
CA ILE A 52 15.23 4.19 -14.05
C ILE A 52 14.11 4.87 -13.26
N LYS A 53 14.36 6.06 -12.71
CA LYS A 53 13.46 6.81 -11.85
C LYS A 53 12.29 7.48 -12.60
N THR A 54 11.71 6.80 -13.59
CA THR A 54 10.49 7.23 -14.28
C THR A 54 9.25 6.85 -13.48
N TRP A 55 8.23 7.71 -13.50
CA TRP A 55 6.94 7.47 -12.87
C TRP A 55 5.99 6.75 -13.83
N LYS A 56 5.36 5.66 -13.39
CA LYS A 56 4.44 4.87 -14.23
C LYS A 56 3.17 4.50 -13.48
N LYS A 57 2.01 4.74 -14.10
CA LYS A 57 0.71 4.26 -13.63
C LYS A 57 0.65 2.74 -13.71
N ARG A 58 0.31 2.07 -12.61
CA ARG A 58 0.21 0.61 -12.51
C ARG A 58 -1.01 0.25 -11.68
N TRP A 59 -1.62 -0.87 -12.03
CA TRP A 59 -2.70 -1.45 -11.24
C TRP A 59 -2.10 -2.25 -10.10
N PHE A 60 -2.37 -1.85 -8.87
CA PHE A 60 -1.88 -2.52 -7.68
C PHE A 60 -2.96 -3.42 -7.10
N VAL A 61 -2.53 -4.54 -6.53
CA VAL A 61 -3.38 -5.53 -5.87
C VAL A 61 -2.70 -5.93 -4.56
N PHE A 62 -3.29 -5.53 -3.45
CA PHE A 62 -3.00 -6.10 -2.13
C PHE A 62 -3.91 -7.31 -1.93
N ASP A 63 -3.32 -8.46 -1.63
CA ASP A 63 -4.01 -9.73 -1.50
C ASP A 63 -3.57 -10.43 -0.20
N ARG A 64 -4.50 -10.55 0.73
CA ARG A 64 -4.30 -11.19 2.04
C ARG A 64 -4.07 -12.68 1.94
N ASN A 65 -4.75 -13.36 1.03
CA ASN A 65 -4.65 -14.81 0.88
C ASN A 65 -3.29 -15.18 0.29
N LYS A 66 -2.84 -14.41 -0.70
CA LYS A 66 -1.51 -14.59 -1.31
C LYS A 66 -0.39 -13.97 -0.47
N ARG A 67 -0.72 -13.12 0.51
CA ARG A 67 0.23 -12.37 1.36
C ARG A 67 1.19 -11.52 0.54
N THR A 68 0.65 -10.82 -0.46
CA THR A 68 1.42 -10.02 -1.41
C THR A 68 0.76 -8.67 -1.71
N PHE A 69 1.61 -7.70 -2.03
CA PHE A 69 1.26 -6.45 -2.68
C PHE A 69 1.91 -6.42 -4.07
N THR A 70 1.12 -6.76 -5.08
CA THR A 70 1.57 -6.92 -6.47
C THR A 70 1.16 -5.74 -7.33
N TYR A 71 1.81 -5.58 -8.48
CA TYR A 71 1.37 -4.60 -9.47
C TYR A 71 1.52 -5.09 -10.91
N TYR A 72 0.58 -4.64 -11.75
CA TYR A 72 0.39 -5.05 -13.13
C TYR A 72 0.43 -3.86 -14.06
N ALA A 73 0.53 -4.12 -15.37
CA ALA A 73 0.46 -3.08 -16.38
C ALA A 73 -0.86 -2.28 -16.29
N ASP A 74 -1.97 -2.96 -16.08
CA ASP A 74 -3.34 -2.43 -16.10
C ASP A 74 -4.30 -3.30 -15.26
N LYS A 75 -5.58 -2.93 -15.25
CA LYS A 75 -6.64 -3.55 -14.45
C LYS A 75 -7.03 -4.97 -14.86
N HIS A 76 -6.53 -5.48 -15.99
CA HIS A 76 -6.81 -6.85 -16.42
C HIS A 76 -5.96 -7.88 -15.67
N GLU A 77 -4.96 -7.43 -14.90
CA GLU A 77 -4.12 -8.30 -14.05
C GLU A 77 -3.36 -9.39 -14.83
N THR A 78 -3.17 -9.23 -16.14
CA THR A 78 -2.53 -10.23 -17.02
C THR A 78 -1.00 -10.14 -17.03
N LYS A 79 -0.45 -8.92 -16.95
CA LYS A 79 1.00 -8.67 -17.07
C LYS A 79 1.58 -8.22 -15.74
N LEU A 80 1.98 -9.17 -14.90
CA LEU A 80 2.68 -8.91 -13.63
C LEU A 80 3.96 -8.11 -13.87
N LYS A 81 4.18 -7.08 -13.07
CA LYS A 81 5.34 -6.18 -13.14
C LYS A 81 6.21 -6.19 -11.90
N GLY A 82 5.66 -6.60 -10.76
CA GLY A 82 6.44 -6.84 -9.56
C GLY A 82 5.56 -7.33 -8.42
N VAL A 83 6.24 -7.93 -7.44
CA VAL A 83 5.67 -8.50 -6.23
C VAL A 83 6.41 -7.88 -5.05
N ILE A 84 5.66 -7.54 -4.01
CA ILE A 84 6.18 -7.15 -2.71
C ILE A 84 5.52 -8.09 -1.70
N TYR A 85 6.30 -8.98 -1.09
CA TYR A 85 5.79 -9.89 -0.08
C TYR A 85 5.56 -9.14 1.23
N PHE A 86 4.53 -9.53 1.99
CA PHE A 86 4.25 -8.93 3.30
C PHE A 86 5.43 -9.00 4.26
N GLN A 87 6.13 -10.14 4.26
CA GLN A 87 7.36 -10.34 5.01
C GLN A 87 8.48 -9.36 4.65
N ALA A 88 8.45 -8.78 3.46
CA ALA A 88 9.46 -7.81 3.03
C ALA A 88 9.10 -6.36 3.39
N ILE A 89 7.85 -6.08 3.81
CA ILE A 89 7.39 -4.71 4.09
C ILE A 89 7.73 -4.38 5.54
N GLU A 90 8.68 -3.48 5.71
CA GLU A 90 9.13 -3.04 7.04
C GLU A 90 8.28 -1.87 7.54
N GLU A 91 8.05 -0.88 6.67
CA GLU A 91 7.40 0.37 7.05
C GLU A 91 6.58 0.94 5.89
N VAL A 92 5.51 1.66 6.24
CA VAL A 92 4.70 2.46 5.31
C VAL A 92 4.57 3.85 5.89
N TYR A 93 4.98 4.87 5.15
CA TYR A 93 5.01 6.24 5.67
C TYR A 93 4.76 7.29 4.60
N TYR A 94 4.28 8.46 5.04
CA TYR A 94 4.15 9.64 4.20
C TYR A 94 5.55 10.19 3.90
N ASP A 95 5.85 10.54 2.64
CA ASP A 95 7.17 11.04 2.24
C ASP A 95 7.38 12.52 2.63
N HIS A 96 7.48 12.79 3.94
CA HIS A 96 7.64 14.15 4.48
C HIS A 96 8.88 14.86 3.96
N LEU A 97 9.94 14.09 3.71
CA LEU A 97 11.24 14.60 3.26
C LEU A 97 11.31 14.79 1.74
N LYS A 98 10.24 14.47 1.00
CA LYS A 98 10.16 14.58 -0.47
C LYS A 98 11.34 13.87 -1.17
N ASN A 99 11.75 12.72 -0.62
CA ASN A 99 12.84 11.91 -1.18
C ASN A 99 12.47 11.30 -2.54
N ALA A 100 11.18 11.24 -2.86
CA ALA A 100 10.65 10.89 -4.17
C ALA A 100 11.02 11.93 -5.25
N TYR A 101 12.24 11.82 -5.78
CA TYR A 101 12.74 12.68 -6.85
C TYR A 101 11.75 12.81 -8.01
N LYS A 102 11.42 14.07 -8.36
CA LYS A 102 10.48 14.42 -9.44
C LYS A 102 9.10 13.76 -9.29
N SER A 103 8.62 13.56 -8.06
CA SER A 103 7.24 13.11 -7.85
C SER A 103 6.27 14.04 -8.59
N PRO A 104 5.31 13.48 -9.37
CA PRO A 104 4.30 14.29 -10.05
C PRO A 104 3.34 14.98 -9.09
N ASN A 105 3.19 14.48 -7.86
CA ASN A 105 2.40 15.13 -6.81
C ASN A 105 2.95 14.78 -5.42
N PRO A 106 3.89 15.57 -4.87
CA PRO A 106 4.50 15.31 -3.57
C PRO A 106 3.50 15.21 -2.40
N LEU A 107 2.37 15.92 -2.47
CA LEU A 107 1.35 15.91 -1.40
C LEU A 107 0.56 14.60 -1.33
N LEU A 108 0.56 13.83 -2.41
CA LEU A 108 -0.10 12.53 -2.49
C LEU A 108 0.92 11.37 -2.56
N THR A 109 2.18 11.64 -2.19
CA THR A 109 3.27 10.66 -2.25
C THR A 109 3.48 9.95 -0.91
N PHE A 110 3.43 8.63 -0.93
CA PHE A 110 3.79 7.79 0.20
C PHE A 110 4.86 6.76 -0.21
N SER A 111 5.48 6.16 0.79
CA SER A 111 6.55 5.20 0.66
C SER A 111 6.19 3.89 1.31
N VAL A 112 6.54 2.79 0.65
CA VAL A 112 6.59 1.45 1.24
C VAL A 112 8.05 1.03 1.25
N LYS A 113 8.64 0.96 2.45
CA LYS A 113 10.02 0.53 2.65
C LYS A 113 10.05 -0.98 2.81
N THR A 114 11.00 -1.57 2.10
CA THR A 114 11.31 -2.99 2.18
C THR A 114 12.80 -3.15 2.43
N HIS A 115 13.24 -4.35 2.84
CA HIS A 115 14.66 -4.68 3.07
C HIS A 115 15.59 -4.21 1.94
N ASP A 116 15.17 -4.39 0.69
CA ASP A 116 16.04 -4.14 -0.47
C ASP A 116 15.88 -2.72 -1.04
N ARG A 117 14.70 -2.11 -0.90
CA ARG A 117 14.42 -0.79 -1.49
C ARG A 117 13.18 -0.11 -0.94
N ILE A 118 13.08 1.18 -1.24
CA ILE A 118 11.88 1.98 -1.01
C ILE A 118 11.06 2.10 -2.31
N TYR A 119 9.76 1.84 -2.20
CA TYR A 119 8.77 2.05 -3.25
C TYR A 119 8.05 3.36 -3.02
N TYR A 120 8.30 4.34 -3.88
CA TYR A 120 7.56 5.60 -3.87
C TYR A 120 6.35 5.51 -4.79
N MET A 121 5.20 5.92 -4.26
CA MET A 121 3.90 5.81 -4.90
C MET A 121 3.11 7.10 -4.74
N VAL A 122 2.38 7.49 -5.77
CA VAL A 122 1.47 8.63 -5.78
C VAL A 122 0.05 8.11 -5.93
N ALA A 123 -0.79 8.47 -4.96
CA ALA A 123 -2.21 8.16 -4.97
C ALA A 123 -3.01 9.18 -5.82
N PRO A 124 -4.16 8.79 -6.37
CA PRO A 124 -4.99 9.70 -7.17
C PRO A 124 -5.75 10.74 -6.34
N SER A 125 -5.91 10.52 -5.03
CA SER A 125 -6.59 11.44 -4.11
C SER A 125 -6.06 11.28 -2.67
N PRO A 126 -6.29 12.27 -1.78
CA PRO A 126 -5.92 12.15 -0.37
C PRO A 126 -6.59 10.96 0.33
N GLU A 127 -7.84 10.66 -0.01
CA GLU A 127 -8.56 9.53 0.59
C GLU A 127 -8.00 8.19 0.11
N ALA A 128 -7.73 8.05 -1.20
CA ALA A 128 -7.10 6.85 -1.74
C ALA A 128 -5.71 6.62 -1.14
N MET A 129 -4.95 7.68 -0.87
CA MET A 129 -3.64 7.61 -0.21
C MET A 129 -3.76 7.00 1.19
N ARG A 130 -4.66 7.55 2.01
CA ARG A 130 -4.86 7.07 3.39
C ARG A 130 -5.32 5.61 3.40
N ILE A 131 -6.28 5.25 2.56
CA ILE A 131 -6.77 3.87 2.43
C ILE A 131 -5.62 2.93 2.03
N TRP A 132 -4.81 3.28 1.03
CA TRP A 132 -3.68 2.44 0.63
C TRP A 132 -2.68 2.25 1.76
N MET A 133 -2.32 3.32 2.47
CA MET A 133 -1.39 3.25 3.59
C MET A 133 -1.93 2.32 4.68
N ASP A 134 -3.17 2.54 5.14
CA ASP A 134 -3.79 1.74 6.20
C ASP A 134 -3.94 0.27 5.77
N VAL A 135 -4.32 0.00 4.51
CA VAL A 135 -4.38 -1.37 3.96
C VAL A 135 -3.00 -2.05 4.01
N ILE A 136 -1.96 -1.40 3.49
CA ILE A 136 -0.63 -2.02 3.35
C ILE A 136 -0.02 -2.27 4.72
N VAL A 137 -0.25 -1.37 5.69
CA VAL A 137 0.17 -1.54 7.08
C VAL A 137 -0.37 -2.84 7.69
N THR A 138 -1.61 -3.25 7.37
CA THR A 138 -2.14 -4.53 7.86
C THR A 138 -1.35 -5.76 7.41
N GLY A 139 -0.55 -5.64 6.33
CA GLY A 139 0.34 -6.68 5.81
C GLY A 139 1.84 -6.39 6.00
N ALA A 140 2.22 -5.40 6.81
CA ALA A 140 3.62 -5.00 7.00
C ALA A 140 4.33 -5.89 8.04
N GLU A 141 4.76 -7.08 7.62
CA GLU A 141 5.29 -8.10 8.54
C GLU A 141 6.81 -8.15 8.65
N GLY A 142 7.52 -7.35 7.85
CA GLY A 142 8.98 -7.23 7.88
C GLY A 142 9.50 -6.38 9.05
N TYR A 143 8.64 -5.93 9.95
CA TYR A 143 9.07 -5.14 11.11
C TYR A 143 9.92 -5.99 12.07
N THR A 144 11.23 -5.74 12.12
CA THR A 144 12.20 -6.50 12.92
C THR A 144 12.48 -5.92 14.31
N HIS A 145 11.89 -4.79 14.67
CA HIS A 145 12.29 -4.03 15.86
C HIS A 145 11.84 -4.59 17.23
N PHE A 146 11.23 -5.78 17.29
CA PHE A 146 10.88 -6.48 18.54
C PHE A 146 11.03 -8.01 18.48
N MET A 147 11.98 -8.56 17.72
CA MET A 147 12.35 -10.00 17.81
C MET A 147 13.47 -10.27 18.84
N LEU A 148 13.43 -9.60 19.99
CA LEU A 148 14.16 -9.95 21.20
C LEU A 148 13.18 -10.09 22.36
#